data_AF-A0A7V5H511-F1
#
_entry.id   AF-A0A7V5H511-F1
#
_cell.length_a   1.000
_cell.length_b   1.000
_cell.length_c   1.000
_cell.angle_alpha   90.00
_cell.angle_beta   90.00
_cell.angle_gamma   90.00
#
_symmetry.space_group_name_H-M   'P 1'
#
loop_
_entity.id
_entity.type
_entity.pdbx_description
1 polymer ?
#
loop_
_entity_poly.entity_id
_entity_poly.type
_entity_poly.pdbx_seq_one_letter_code
_entity_poly.pdbx_strand_id
1 'polypeptide(L)'
;CRTEHMFFEGDRIKAVREMILAEDEAGRRKALEKLLPYQREDFYGIFKAMHDLPVTVRTLDPPLHEFLPHDEASQKEMAEEMGISVEEVKAKVEALAEFNPMLGHRGCRLGITYPEITEMQARAIMEAACQLTKEGVKVYPEIMIPLVGTKAELAHQKKVVVDTAEKVMEEMGVKVDYKVGTMIEIPRAALTADRIAEEAEFFSFGTNDLTQMTFGYSRDDAGKFLKEYEDKGILPDDPFQTLDQEGVGQLVEMGVKKGRNTRPDLKVGICGEHGGDPRSIDFCHRVGLNYVSCSPYRVPIARLAAAQAEIRNRK
;
A
#
# COMPACT_ATOMS: atom_id res chain seq x y z
N CYS A 1 -3.97 -6.00 2.24
CA CYS A 1 -4.05 -6.53 0.87
C CYS A 1 -3.23 -5.64 -0.05
N ARG A 2 -2.29 -6.20 -0.82
CA ARG A 2 -1.46 -5.48 -1.80
C ARG A 2 -2.00 -5.76 -3.19
N THR A 3 -2.42 -4.74 -3.93
CA THR A 3 -3.09 -4.93 -5.22
C THR A 3 -2.14 -5.26 -6.35
N GLU A 4 -0.87 -4.90 -6.22
CA GLU A 4 0.14 -5.17 -7.24
C GLU A 4 0.29 -6.66 -7.56
N HIS A 5 0.10 -7.53 -6.57
CA HIS A 5 0.12 -8.99 -6.79
C HIS A 5 -1.06 -9.49 -7.63
N MET A 6 -2.14 -8.70 -7.75
CA MET A 6 -3.30 -9.03 -8.58
C MET A 6 -3.07 -8.70 -10.07
N PHE A 7 -1.92 -8.10 -10.42
CA PHE A 7 -1.64 -7.66 -11.80
C PHE A 7 -0.66 -8.55 -12.56
N PHE A 8 0.13 -9.38 -11.87
CA PHE A 8 1.23 -10.13 -12.48
C PHE A 8 0.83 -11.43 -13.19
N GLU A 9 -0.42 -11.88 -13.05
CA GLU A 9 -0.85 -13.20 -13.56
C GLU A 9 -1.52 -13.14 -14.93
N GLY A 10 -1.07 -14.00 -15.86
CA GLY A 10 -1.79 -14.33 -17.11
C GLY A 10 -2.18 -13.11 -17.94
N ASP A 11 -3.46 -13.02 -18.33
CA ASP A 11 -3.96 -11.91 -19.17
C ASP A 11 -4.00 -10.56 -18.43
N ARG A 12 -3.82 -10.52 -17.10
CA ARG A 12 -3.84 -9.29 -16.32
C ARG A 12 -2.62 -8.42 -16.61
N ILE A 13 -1.43 -9.05 -16.74
CA ILE A 13 -0.20 -8.30 -17.05
C ILE A 13 -0.29 -7.62 -18.41
N LYS A 14 -0.98 -8.24 -19.37
CA LYS A 14 -1.20 -7.69 -20.71
C LYS A 14 -2.02 -6.41 -20.66
N ALA A 15 -3.13 -6.41 -19.92
CA ALA A 15 -3.96 -5.22 -19.76
C ALA A 15 -3.23 -4.08 -19.01
N VAL A 16 -2.36 -4.40 -18.05
CA VAL A 16 -1.48 -3.39 -17.42
C VAL A 16 -0.48 -2.83 -18.42
N ARG A 17 0.14 -3.67 -19.24
CA ARG A 17 1.08 -3.25 -20.29
C ARG A 17 0.40 -2.37 -21.35
N GLU A 18 -0.81 -2.71 -21.78
CA GLU A 18 -1.62 -1.86 -22.66
C GLU A 18 -1.87 -0.49 -22.05
N MET A 19 -2.21 -0.44 -20.75
CA MET A 19 -2.40 0.83 -20.02
C MET A 19 -1.11 1.65 -20.00
N ILE A 20 0.06 1.03 -19.75
CA ILE A 20 1.34 1.75 -19.71
C ILE A 20 1.73 2.29 -21.09
N LEU A 21 1.43 1.54 -22.15
CA LEU A 21 1.77 1.93 -23.52
C LEU A 21 0.84 2.99 -24.09
N ALA A 22 -0.40 3.10 -23.61
CA ALA A 22 -1.39 4.05 -24.10
C ALA A 22 -0.87 5.50 -24.14
N GLU A 23 -1.20 6.21 -25.22
CA GLU A 23 -0.73 7.58 -25.47
C GLU A 23 -1.52 8.63 -24.66
N ASP A 24 -2.79 8.34 -24.36
CA ASP A 24 -3.71 9.28 -23.71
C ASP A 24 -4.57 8.61 -22.62
N GLU A 25 -5.36 9.42 -21.92
CA GLU A 25 -6.27 8.94 -20.87
C GLU A 25 -7.33 7.98 -21.41
N ALA A 26 -7.83 8.21 -22.62
CA ALA A 26 -8.87 7.37 -23.21
C ALA A 26 -8.36 5.93 -23.45
N GLY A 27 -7.15 5.79 -23.98
CA GLY A 27 -6.47 4.51 -24.14
C GLY A 27 -6.21 3.82 -22.79
N ARG A 28 -5.77 4.58 -21.78
CA ARG A 28 -5.56 4.04 -20.42
C ARG A 28 -6.85 3.51 -19.81
N ARG A 29 -7.96 4.26 -19.90
CA ARG A 29 -9.28 3.84 -19.41
C ARG A 29 -9.77 2.56 -20.07
N LYS A 30 -9.60 2.42 -21.40
CA LYS A 30 -9.95 1.20 -22.12
C LYS A 30 -9.17 -0.03 -21.64
N ALA A 31 -7.89 0.14 -21.33
CA ALA A 31 -7.07 -0.94 -20.77
C ALA A 31 -7.49 -1.26 -19.31
N LEU A 32 -7.76 -0.24 -18.50
CA LEU A 32 -8.24 -0.37 -17.12
C LEU A 32 -9.61 -1.07 -17.03
N GLU A 33 -10.51 -0.86 -17.98
CA GLU A 33 -11.80 -1.58 -18.07
C GLU A 33 -11.62 -3.10 -18.18
N LYS A 34 -10.54 -3.56 -18.83
CA LYS A 34 -10.20 -4.99 -18.90
C LYS A 34 -9.73 -5.54 -17.55
N LEU A 35 -9.11 -4.70 -16.72
CA LEU A 35 -8.62 -5.07 -15.38
C LEU A 35 -9.71 -5.09 -14.32
N LEU A 36 -10.72 -4.24 -14.47
CA LEU A 36 -11.83 -4.10 -13.52
C LEU A 36 -12.48 -5.45 -13.12
N PRO A 37 -12.92 -6.33 -14.05
CA PRO A 37 -13.57 -7.57 -13.67
C PRO A 37 -12.67 -8.50 -12.85
N TYR A 38 -11.38 -8.57 -13.17
CA TYR A 38 -10.40 -9.39 -12.46
C TYR A 38 -10.22 -8.92 -11.01
N GLN A 39 -9.94 -7.63 -10.80
CA GLN A 39 -9.80 -7.10 -9.45
C GLN A 39 -11.10 -7.20 -8.65
N ARG A 40 -12.25 -6.96 -9.28
CA ARG A 40 -13.55 -7.10 -8.61
C ARG A 40 -13.78 -8.53 -8.13
N GLU A 41 -13.45 -9.54 -8.94
CA GLU A 41 -13.55 -10.95 -8.56
C GLU A 41 -12.61 -11.30 -7.41
N ASP A 42 -11.35 -10.85 -7.47
CA ASP A 42 -10.38 -11.06 -6.39
C ASP A 42 -10.86 -10.45 -5.07
N PHE A 43 -11.33 -9.19 -5.10
CA PHE A 43 -11.88 -8.53 -3.91
C PHE A 43 -13.14 -9.20 -3.40
N TYR A 44 -14.03 -9.67 -4.28
CA TYR A 44 -15.20 -10.45 -3.89
C TYR A 44 -14.76 -11.70 -3.11
N GLY A 45 -13.78 -12.46 -3.61
CA GLY A 45 -13.22 -13.61 -2.91
C GLY A 45 -12.62 -13.26 -1.55
N ILE A 46 -11.81 -12.20 -1.49
CA ILE A 46 -11.14 -11.75 -0.25
C ILE A 46 -12.15 -11.29 0.79
N PHE A 47 -13.09 -10.43 0.44
CA PHE A 47 -14.10 -9.92 1.37
C PHE A 47 -15.04 -11.02 1.85
N LYS A 48 -15.39 -11.98 0.99
CA LYS A 48 -16.19 -13.14 1.37
C LYS A 48 -15.47 -14.02 2.39
N ALA A 49 -14.17 -14.26 2.22
CA ALA A 49 -13.35 -15.00 3.18
C ALA A 49 -13.21 -14.27 4.52
N MET A 50 -13.26 -12.94 4.49
CA MET A 50 -13.11 -12.05 5.64
C MET A 50 -14.45 -11.54 6.17
N HIS A 51 -15.52 -12.35 6.08
CA HIS A 51 -16.85 -11.98 6.58
C HIS A 51 -16.78 -11.45 8.03
N ASP A 52 -17.41 -10.30 8.25
CA ASP A 52 -17.47 -9.59 9.54
C ASP A 52 -16.10 -9.15 10.11
N LEU A 53 -15.07 -9.06 9.26
CA LEU A 53 -13.73 -8.56 9.60
C LEU A 53 -13.31 -7.41 8.67
N PRO A 54 -12.54 -6.42 9.16
CA PRO A 54 -12.04 -5.34 8.33
C PRO A 54 -10.93 -5.82 7.38
N VAL A 55 -10.95 -5.29 6.16
CA VAL A 55 -9.94 -5.59 5.14
C VAL A 55 -9.36 -4.30 4.59
N THR A 56 -8.11 -4.04 4.94
CA THR A 56 -7.35 -2.90 4.44
C THR A 56 -6.70 -3.23 3.09
N VAL A 57 -7.11 -2.51 2.05
CA VAL A 57 -6.60 -2.62 0.67
C VAL A 57 -5.71 -1.42 0.39
N ARG A 58 -4.45 -1.69 0.05
CA ARG A 58 -3.50 -0.68 -0.43
C ARG A 58 -3.68 -0.53 -1.94
N THR A 59 -3.87 0.69 -2.43
CA THR A 59 -3.90 0.97 -3.87
C THR A 59 -2.52 0.71 -4.50
N LEU A 60 -2.44 0.74 -5.82
CA LEU A 60 -1.22 0.44 -6.58
C LEU A 60 -0.03 1.25 -6.05
N ASP A 61 1.05 0.53 -5.76
CA ASP A 61 2.24 1.06 -5.12
C ASP A 61 3.49 1.08 -6.01
N PRO A 62 3.85 0.02 -6.77
CA PRO A 62 5.09 0.01 -7.54
C PRO A 62 5.07 0.99 -8.73
N PRO A 63 6.25 1.47 -9.18
CA PRO A 63 6.39 2.24 -10.40
C PRO A 63 6.05 1.40 -11.64
N LEU A 64 5.63 2.06 -12.72
CA LEU A 64 5.14 1.37 -13.92
C LEU A 64 6.21 0.50 -14.61
N HIS A 65 7.49 0.84 -14.49
CA HIS A 65 8.57 0.08 -15.13
C HIS A 65 8.71 -1.34 -14.57
N GLU A 66 8.21 -1.64 -13.36
CA GLU A 66 8.21 -3.02 -12.82
C GLU A 66 7.29 -3.97 -13.58
N PHE A 67 6.33 -3.45 -14.38
CA PHE A 67 5.43 -4.26 -15.20
C PHE A 67 5.93 -4.45 -16.64
N LEU A 68 7.05 -3.80 -16.99
CA LEU A 68 7.63 -3.85 -18.32
C LEU A 68 8.81 -4.84 -18.40
N PRO A 69 8.98 -5.52 -19.55
CA PRO A 69 10.12 -6.41 -19.76
C PRO A 69 11.44 -5.62 -19.89
N HIS A 70 12.50 -6.14 -19.28
CA HIS A 70 13.83 -5.52 -19.32
C HIS A 70 14.74 -6.10 -20.41
N ASP A 71 14.54 -7.35 -20.84
CA ASP A 71 15.34 -7.97 -21.87
C ASP A 71 14.76 -7.75 -23.28
N GLU A 72 15.62 -7.71 -24.29
CA GLU A 72 15.21 -7.42 -25.66
C GLU A 72 14.27 -8.48 -26.25
N ALA A 73 14.38 -9.75 -25.84
CA ALA A 73 13.54 -10.81 -26.38
C ALA A 73 12.10 -10.64 -25.91
N SER A 74 11.90 -10.41 -24.61
CA SER A 74 10.59 -10.14 -24.02
C SER A 74 9.98 -8.82 -24.51
N GLN A 75 10.81 -7.80 -24.82
CA GLN A 75 10.33 -6.56 -25.43
C GLN A 75 9.81 -6.77 -26.86
N LYS A 76 10.44 -7.65 -27.64
CA LYS A 76 9.94 -8.02 -28.98
C LYS A 76 8.61 -8.77 -28.90
N GLU A 77 8.51 -9.72 -27.99
CA GLU A 77 7.25 -10.45 -27.74
C GLU A 77 6.12 -9.49 -27.35
N MET A 78 6.40 -8.54 -26.45
CA MET A 78 5.44 -7.52 -26.06
C MET A 78 5.05 -6.61 -27.24
N ALA A 79 5.98 -6.22 -28.11
CA ALA A 79 5.68 -5.42 -29.28
C ALA A 79 4.71 -6.14 -30.24
N GLU A 80 4.99 -7.43 -30.51
CA GLU A 80 4.12 -8.29 -31.32
C GLU A 80 2.73 -8.45 -30.70
N GLU A 81 2.66 -8.69 -29.39
CA GLU A 81 1.40 -8.87 -28.66
C GLU A 81 0.54 -7.60 -28.62
N MET A 82 1.18 -6.45 -28.47
CA MET A 82 0.52 -5.15 -28.37
C MET A 82 0.25 -4.50 -29.75
N GLY A 83 0.79 -5.07 -30.82
CA GLY A 83 0.64 -4.55 -32.19
C GLY A 83 1.34 -3.21 -32.42
N ILE A 84 2.44 -2.95 -31.71
CA ILE A 84 3.27 -1.74 -31.84
C ILE A 84 4.71 -2.09 -32.23
N SER A 85 5.52 -1.10 -32.59
CA SER A 85 6.92 -1.34 -32.91
C SER A 85 7.76 -1.65 -31.67
N VAL A 86 8.86 -2.39 -31.86
CA VAL A 86 9.83 -2.68 -30.79
C VAL A 86 10.49 -1.38 -30.32
N GLU A 87 10.68 -0.43 -31.23
CA GLU A 87 11.21 0.90 -30.96
C GLU A 87 10.30 1.69 -30.01
N GLU A 88 8.97 1.62 -30.19
CA GLU A 88 8.00 2.24 -29.27
C GLU A 88 8.04 1.61 -27.88
N VAL A 89 8.13 0.28 -27.78
CA VAL A 89 8.30 -0.42 -26.50
C VAL A 89 9.59 0.02 -25.82
N LYS A 90 10.71 0.02 -26.54
CA LYS A 90 12.03 0.44 -26.01
C LYS A 90 12.01 1.88 -25.53
N ALA A 91 11.44 2.79 -26.32
CA ALA A 91 11.30 4.20 -25.95
C ALA A 91 10.46 4.37 -24.67
N LYS A 92 9.38 3.60 -24.51
CA LYS A 92 8.56 3.64 -23.29
C LYS A 92 9.31 3.10 -22.07
N VAL A 93 10.02 1.97 -22.22
CA VAL A 93 10.83 1.38 -21.15
C VAL A 93 11.91 2.35 -20.69
N GLU A 94 12.62 2.99 -21.62
CA GLU A 94 13.64 3.99 -21.32
C GLU A 94 13.05 5.24 -20.65
N ALA A 95 11.90 5.72 -21.14
CA ALA A 95 11.23 6.89 -20.57
C ALA A 95 10.72 6.67 -19.12
N LEU A 96 10.39 5.43 -18.77
CA LEU A 96 9.95 5.04 -17.42
C LEU A 96 11.08 4.54 -16.53
N ALA A 97 12.31 4.43 -17.05
CA ALA A 97 13.46 4.01 -16.27
C ALA A 97 13.82 5.10 -15.25
N GLU A 98 13.99 4.70 -13.98
CA GLU A 98 14.33 5.60 -12.90
C GLU A 98 15.68 5.24 -12.28
N PHE A 99 16.46 6.26 -11.89
CA PHE A 99 17.72 6.05 -11.19
C PHE A 99 17.53 5.40 -9.81
N ASN A 100 16.46 5.76 -9.10
CA ASN A 100 16.13 5.23 -7.77
C ASN A 100 14.62 4.92 -7.69
N PRO A 101 14.17 3.77 -8.23
CA PRO A 101 12.75 3.38 -8.30
C PRO A 101 11.99 3.47 -6.98
N MET A 102 12.67 3.17 -5.87
CA MET A 102 12.10 3.23 -4.52
C MET A 102 11.59 4.64 -4.16
N LEU A 103 12.23 5.70 -4.67
CA LEU A 103 11.86 7.10 -4.41
C LEU A 103 11.15 7.78 -5.60
N GLY A 104 10.81 7.02 -6.65
CA GLY A 104 10.37 7.54 -7.93
C GLY A 104 8.86 7.78 -8.06
N HIS A 105 8.36 7.63 -9.30
CA HIS A 105 6.98 7.89 -9.71
C HIS A 105 6.08 6.70 -9.42
N ARG A 106 5.72 6.57 -8.15
CA ARG A 106 4.98 5.43 -7.60
C ARG A 106 3.95 5.83 -6.54
N GLY A 107 3.17 4.88 -6.04
CA GLY A 107 2.17 5.11 -5.00
C GLY A 107 1.20 6.27 -5.29
N CYS A 108 0.95 7.15 -4.29
CA CYS A 108 0.04 8.28 -4.48
C CYS A 108 0.43 9.21 -5.63
N ARG A 109 1.73 9.33 -5.96
CA ARG A 109 2.21 10.22 -7.04
C ARG A 109 1.72 9.72 -8.39
N LEU A 110 1.75 8.40 -8.59
CA LEU A 110 1.22 7.75 -9.78
C LEU A 110 -0.30 7.92 -9.88
N GLY A 111 -1.02 7.72 -8.77
CA GLY A 111 -2.47 7.95 -8.72
C GLY A 111 -2.88 9.42 -8.89
N ILE A 112 -1.98 10.38 -8.62
CA ILE A 112 -2.25 11.81 -8.86
C ILE A 112 -2.09 12.14 -10.34
N THR A 113 -1.05 11.62 -11.00
CA THR A 113 -0.82 11.87 -12.43
C THR A 113 -1.75 11.06 -13.33
N TYR A 114 -2.21 9.90 -12.87
CA TYR A 114 -3.16 9.02 -13.56
C TYR A 114 -4.31 8.62 -12.62
N PRO A 115 -5.23 9.54 -12.29
CA PRO A 115 -6.34 9.29 -11.37
C PRO A 115 -7.24 8.12 -11.76
N GLU A 116 -7.34 7.82 -13.05
CA GLU A 116 -8.10 6.69 -13.60
C GLU A 116 -7.65 5.33 -13.03
N ILE A 117 -6.38 5.19 -12.60
CA ILE A 117 -5.87 3.98 -11.94
C ILE A 117 -6.55 3.83 -10.57
N THR A 118 -6.50 4.87 -9.74
CA THR A 118 -7.14 4.87 -8.41
C THR A 118 -8.65 4.73 -8.53
N GLU A 119 -9.27 5.39 -9.52
CA GLU A 119 -10.71 5.26 -9.83
C GLU A 119 -11.08 3.80 -10.12
N MET A 120 -10.35 3.12 -11.01
CA MET A 120 -10.63 1.72 -11.35
C MET A 120 -10.49 0.81 -10.11
N GLN A 121 -9.45 1.00 -9.30
CA GLN A 121 -9.26 0.20 -8.07
C GLN A 121 -10.36 0.45 -7.03
N ALA A 122 -10.72 1.72 -6.80
CA ALA A 122 -11.81 2.08 -5.89
C ALA A 122 -13.15 1.49 -6.37
N ARG A 123 -13.42 1.53 -7.69
CA ARG A 123 -14.59 0.90 -8.29
C ARG A 123 -14.59 -0.61 -8.06
N ALA A 124 -13.48 -1.30 -8.34
CA ALA A 124 -13.37 -2.74 -8.13
C ALA A 124 -13.64 -3.15 -6.68
N ILE A 125 -13.06 -2.41 -5.72
CA ILE A 125 -13.26 -2.62 -4.28
C ILE A 125 -14.73 -2.45 -3.91
N MET A 126 -15.34 -1.33 -4.32
CA MET A 126 -16.69 -0.98 -3.91
C MET A 126 -17.76 -1.82 -4.61
N GLU A 127 -17.58 -2.20 -5.88
CA GLU A 127 -18.49 -3.10 -6.57
C GLU A 127 -18.53 -4.48 -5.89
N ALA A 128 -17.36 -5.02 -5.53
CA ALA A 128 -17.26 -6.28 -4.80
C ALA A 128 -17.94 -6.20 -3.41
N ALA A 129 -17.68 -5.13 -2.67
CA ALA A 129 -18.28 -4.92 -1.35
C ALA A 129 -19.81 -4.73 -1.43
N CYS A 130 -20.30 -3.97 -2.41
CA CYS A 130 -21.72 -3.76 -2.67
C CYS A 130 -22.43 -5.06 -3.05
N GLN A 131 -21.81 -5.88 -3.91
CA GLN A 131 -22.35 -7.19 -4.29
C GLN A 131 -22.51 -8.09 -3.06
N LEU A 132 -21.45 -8.24 -2.26
CA LEU A 132 -21.48 -9.08 -1.05
C LEU A 132 -22.49 -8.58 -0.01
N THR A 133 -22.63 -7.26 0.13
CA THR A 133 -23.62 -6.66 1.04
C THR A 133 -25.05 -7.04 0.63
N LYS A 134 -25.36 -7.02 -0.68
CA LYS A 134 -26.66 -7.49 -1.19
C LYS A 134 -26.89 -8.98 -0.96
N GLU A 135 -25.82 -9.77 -0.93
CA GLU A 135 -25.85 -11.20 -0.60
C GLU A 135 -25.94 -11.46 0.92
N GLY A 136 -25.98 -10.41 1.76
CA GLY A 136 -26.09 -10.51 3.21
C GLY A 136 -24.76 -10.75 3.94
N VAL A 137 -23.62 -10.64 3.23
CA VAL A 137 -22.28 -10.75 3.81
C VAL A 137 -21.86 -9.38 4.35
N LYS A 138 -21.51 -9.32 5.64
CA LYS A 138 -20.95 -8.12 6.27
C LYS A 138 -19.51 -7.90 5.80
N VAL A 139 -19.25 -6.71 5.26
CA VAL A 139 -17.95 -6.30 4.74
C VAL A 139 -17.57 -4.92 5.29
N TYR A 140 -16.29 -4.73 5.61
CA TYR A 140 -15.76 -3.45 6.11
C TYR A 140 -14.48 -3.06 5.34
N PRO A 141 -14.62 -2.56 4.10
CA PRO A 141 -13.47 -2.15 3.28
C PRO A 141 -12.77 -0.91 3.85
N GLU A 142 -11.45 -0.98 3.95
CA GLU A 142 -10.58 0.15 4.29
C GLU A 142 -9.63 0.42 3.11
N ILE A 143 -9.74 1.57 2.46
CA ILE A 143 -8.94 1.93 1.27
C ILE A 143 -7.76 2.78 1.72
N MET A 144 -6.54 2.31 1.45
CA MET A 144 -5.30 2.91 1.94
C MET A 144 -4.45 3.45 0.79
N ILE A 145 -4.11 4.73 0.87
CA ILE A 145 -3.23 5.40 -0.10
C ILE A 145 -1.76 5.27 0.35
N PRO A 146 -0.86 4.71 -0.49
CA PRO A 146 0.57 4.57 -0.19
C PRO A 146 1.38 5.84 -0.50
N LEU A 147 2.59 5.93 0.05
CA LEU A 147 3.63 6.93 -0.21
C LEU A 147 3.24 8.41 0.00
N VAL A 148 2.19 8.67 0.77
CA VAL A 148 1.76 10.04 1.09
C VAL A 148 2.83 10.76 1.91
N GLY A 149 3.21 11.97 1.50
CA GLY A 149 4.11 12.85 2.25
C GLY A 149 3.46 14.14 2.74
N THR A 150 2.29 14.49 2.21
CA THR A 150 1.57 15.76 2.46
C THR A 150 0.06 15.54 2.60
N LYS A 151 -0.62 16.46 3.32
CA LYS A 151 -2.08 16.48 3.40
C LYS A 151 -2.73 16.57 2.01
N ALA A 152 -2.17 17.39 1.11
CA ALA A 152 -2.76 17.67 -0.20
C ALA A 152 -2.74 16.43 -1.11
N GLU A 153 -1.66 15.64 -1.09
CA GLU A 153 -1.60 14.36 -1.82
C GLU A 153 -2.69 13.40 -1.36
N LEU A 154 -2.88 13.25 -0.05
CA LEU A 154 -3.95 12.41 0.49
C LEU A 154 -5.34 12.95 0.15
N ALA A 155 -5.57 14.26 0.32
CA ALA A 155 -6.85 14.88 0.01
C ALA A 155 -7.26 14.66 -1.45
N HIS A 156 -6.30 14.77 -2.38
CA HIS A 156 -6.53 14.49 -3.80
C HIS A 156 -6.99 13.05 -4.03
N GLN A 157 -6.22 12.06 -3.55
CA GLN A 157 -6.56 10.65 -3.75
C GLN A 157 -7.83 10.24 -3.03
N LYS A 158 -8.05 10.76 -1.82
CA LYS A 158 -9.29 10.55 -1.07
C LYS A 158 -10.51 11.04 -1.85
N LYS A 159 -10.42 12.19 -2.50
CA LYS A 159 -11.52 12.70 -3.35
C LYS A 159 -11.86 11.71 -4.47
N VAL A 160 -10.85 11.23 -5.20
CA VAL A 160 -11.05 10.24 -6.28
C VAL A 160 -11.75 8.98 -5.75
N VAL A 161 -11.30 8.46 -4.61
CA VAL A 161 -11.89 7.28 -3.97
C VAL A 161 -13.34 7.53 -3.55
N VAL A 162 -13.61 8.65 -2.87
CA VAL A 162 -14.95 8.98 -2.36
C VAL A 162 -15.94 9.19 -3.50
N ASP A 163 -15.60 10.01 -4.50
CA ASP A 163 -16.47 10.26 -5.65
C ASP A 163 -16.83 8.93 -6.36
N THR A 164 -15.85 8.03 -6.51
CA THR A 164 -16.04 6.73 -7.15
C THR A 164 -16.93 5.81 -6.31
N ALA A 165 -16.66 5.74 -5.00
CA ALA A 165 -17.42 4.90 -4.07
C ALA A 165 -18.89 5.32 -4.00
N GLU A 166 -19.16 6.63 -3.92
CA GLU A 166 -20.51 7.19 -3.93
C GLU A 166 -21.25 6.83 -5.23
N LYS A 167 -20.60 7.00 -6.39
CA LYS A 167 -21.16 6.64 -7.68
C LYS A 167 -21.51 5.15 -7.77
N VAL A 168 -20.63 4.27 -7.32
CA VAL A 168 -20.88 2.81 -7.32
C VAL A 168 -22.05 2.44 -6.40
N MET A 169 -22.10 3.03 -5.20
CA MET A 169 -23.20 2.78 -4.25
C MET A 169 -24.55 3.26 -4.81
N GLU A 170 -24.57 4.38 -5.53
CA GLU A 170 -25.77 4.88 -6.22
C GLU A 170 -26.18 3.94 -7.37
N GLU A 171 -25.25 3.61 -8.27
CA GLU A 171 -25.48 2.69 -9.41
C GLU A 171 -26.00 1.32 -8.95
N MET A 172 -25.50 0.84 -7.81
CA MET A 172 -25.90 -0.45 -7.24
C MET A 172 -27.07 -0.35 -6.27
N GLY A 173 -27.51 0.84 -5.85
CA GLY A 173 -28.61 1.02 -4.90
C GLY A 173 -28.39 0.35 -3.54
N VAL A 174 -27.14 0.32 -3.06
CA VAL A 174 -26.78 -0.25 -1.75
C VAL A 174 -25.75 0.63 -1.07
N LYS A 175 -25.87 0.81 0.26
CA LYS A 175 -24.89 1.53 1.06
C LYS A 175 -23.93 0.56 1.71
N VAL A 176 -22.65 0.89 1.67
CA VAL A 176 -21.57 0.15 2.32
C VAL A 176 -20.73 1.15 3.09
N ASP A 177 -20.51 0.90 4.38
CA ASP A 177 -19.58 1.72 5.17
C ASP A 177 -18.15 1.34 4.78
N TYR A 178 -17.33 2.35 4.49
CA TYR A 178 -15.92 2.20 4.17
C TYR A 178 -15.10 3.32 4.81
N LYS A 179 -13.78 3.15 4.88
CA LYS A 179 -12.86 4.18 5.37
C LYS A 179 -11.78 4.47 4.37
N VAL A 180 -11.32 5.72 4.30
CA VAL A 180 -10.12 6.10 3.55
C VAL A 180 -9.03 6.53 4.52
N GLY A 181 -7.88 5.88 4.42
CA GLY A 181 -6.71 6.14 5.25
C GLY A 181 -5.43 6.17 4.43
N THR A 182 -4.31 6.21 5.14
CA THR A 182 -3.01 6.33 4.50
C THR A 182 -1.97 5.45 5.16
N MET A 183 -0.99 5.04 4.35
CA MET A 183 0.25 4.53 4.89
C MET A 183 1.09 5.71 5.44
N ILE A 184 1.74 5.51 6.60
CA ILE A 184 2.75 6.42 7.14
C ILE A 184 4.10 5.74 6.95
N GLU A 185 4.73 6.05 5.83
CA GLU A 185 5.98 5.43 5.39
C GLU A 185 7.01 6.42 4.85
N ILE A 186 6.62 7.69 4.71
CA ILE A 186 7.54 8.81 4.44
C ILE A 186 7.83 9.51 5.77
N PRO A 187 9.09 9.81 6.13
CA PRO A 187 9.42 10.53 7.36
C PRO A 187 8.64 11.85 7.51
N ARG A 188 8.46 12.58 6.40
CA ARG A 188 7.64 13.81 6.35
C ARG A 188 6.19 13.57 6.81
N ALA A 189 5.61 12.42 6.48
CA ALA A 189 4.24 12.10 6.88
C ALA A 189 4.11 11.95 8.40
N ALA A 190 5.08 11.30 9.04
CA ALA A 190 5.15 11.23 10.51
C ALA A 190 5.34 12.63 11.14
N LEU A 191 6.22 13.45 10.56
CA LEU A 191 6.49 14.82 11.02
C LEU A 191 5.26 15.73 10.94
N THR A 192 4.38 15.54 9.95
CA THR A 192 3.16 16.34 9.74
C THR A 192 1.87 15.53 9.92
N ALA A 193 1.92 14.50 10.76
CA ALA A 193 0.83 13.54 10.92
C ALA A 193 -0.47 14.16 11.45
N ASP A 194 -0.37 15.25 12.21
CA ASP A 194 -1.49 16.09 12.65
C ASP A 194 -2.29 16.63 11.46
N ARG A 195 -1.61 17.13 10.43
CA ARG A 195 -2.26 17.65 9.21
C ARG A 195 -2.83 16.54 8.33
N ILE A 196 -2.15 15.40 8.27
CA ILE A 196 -2.59 14.26 7.47
C ILE A 196 -3.85 13.62 8.11
N ALA A 197 -3.94 13.58 9.44
CA ALA A 197 -5.09 13.04 10.17
C ALA A 197 -6.39 13.85 10.00
N GLU A 198 -6.32 15.09 9.51
CA GLU A 198 -7.51 15.85 9.08
C GLU A 198 -8.25 15.11 7.94
N GLU A 199 -7.50 14.45 7.05
CA GLU A 199 -8.05 13.70 5.92
C GLU A 199 -8.16 12.20 6.18
N ALA A 200 -7.17 11.60 6.84
CA ALA A 200 -7.11 10.16 7.07
C ALA A 200 -8.03 9.71 8.21
N GLU A 201 -8.74 8.60 7.99
CA GLU A 201 -9.55 7.93 9.02
C GLU A 201 -8.78 6.84 9.77
N PHE A 202 -7.65 6.39 9.21
CA PHE A 202 -6.70 5.49 9.86
C PHE A 202 -5.28 5.69 9.31
N PHE A 203 -4.30 5.29 10.11
CA PHE A 203 -2.89 5.17 9.71
C PHE A 203 -2.45 3.72 9.74
N SER A 204 -1.65 3.32 8.75
CA SER A 204 -0.86 2.09 8.80
C SER A 204 0.61 2.44 8.62
N PHE A 205 1.46 2.16 9.59
CA PHE A 205 2.89 2.38 9.43
C PHE A 205 3.49 1.34 8.48
N GLY A 206 3.97 1.81 7.33
CA GLY A 206 4.77 1.03 6.38
C GLY A 206 6.22 1.09 6.81
N THR A 207 6.56 0.35 7.86
CA THR A 207 7.86 0.51 8.54
C THR A 207 9.03 0.02 7.70
N ASN A 208 8.82 -0.83 6.70
CA ASN A 208 9.89 -1.19 5.77
C ASN A 208 10.40 0.07 5.04
N ASP A 209 9.52 0.80 4.35
CA ASP A 209 9.87 2.04 3.64
C ASP A 209 10.25 3.17 4.58
N LEU A 210 9.59 3.27 5.75
CA LEU A 210 9.98 4.26 6.76
C LEU A 210 11.41 4.02 7.27
N THR A 211 11.80 2.76 7.52
CA THR A 211 13.18 2.40 7.88
C THR A 211 14.14 2.76 6.75
N GLN A 212 13.81 2.39 5.50
CA GLN A 212 14.67 2.72 4.35
C GLN A 212 14.95 4.23 4.26
N MET A 213 13.92 5.06 4.37
CA MET A 213 14.06 6.52 4.27
C MET A 213 14.69 7.17 5.50
N THR A 214 14.53 6.57 6.68
CA THR A 214 15.11 7.10 7.92
C THR A 214 16.60 6.80 8.02
N PHE A 215 17.01 5.57 7.67
CA PHE A 215 18.41 5.17 7.64
C PHE A 215 19.15 5.60 6.37
N GLY A 216 18.43 5.84 5.28
CA GLY A 216 19.02 5.98 3.96
C GLY A 216 19.52 4.65 3.39
N TYR A 217 18.86 3.54 3.74
CA TYR A 217 19.23 2.19 3.32
C TYR A 217 18.27 1.67 2.25
N SER A 218 18.79 1.31 1.08
CA SER A 218 18.06 0.49 0.11
C SER A 218 18.02 -0.94 0.64
N ARG A 219 16.82 -1.51 0.86
CA ARG A 219 16.64 -2.87 1.37
C ARG A 219 17.30 -3.91 0.46
N ASP A 220 17.25 -3.68 -0.86
CA ASP A 220 17.80 -4.59 -1.86
C ASP A 220 19.35 -4.56 -1.87
N ASP A 221 19.96 -3.48 -1.39
CA ASP A 221 21.42 -3.31 -1.36
C ASP A 221 22.03 -3.50 0.03
N ALA A 222 21.25 -3.30 1.10
CA ALA A 222 21.76 -3.24 2.46
C ALA A 222 22.38 -4.56 2.93
N GLY A 223 21.95 -5.69 2.37
CA GLY A 223 22.55 -7.00 2.64
C GLY A 223 24.07 -7.07 2.36
N LYS A 224 24.61 -6.16 1.54
CA LYS A 224 26.05 -6.06 1.25
C LYS A 224 26.89 -5.60 2.46
N PHE A 225 26.30 -4.92 3.43
CA PHE A 225 27.03 -4.35 4.58
C PHE A 225 26.38 -4.58 5.95
N LEU A 226 25.08 -4.85 6.03
CA LEU A 226 24.37 -4.97 7.31
C LEU A 226 24.98 -6.05 8.22
N LYS A 227 25.39 -7.19 7.66
CA LYS A 227 26.02 -8.26 8.44
C LYS A 227 27.31 -7.80 9.13
N GLU A 228 28.14 -7.04 8.42
CA GLU A 228 29.37 -6.47 8.97
C GLU A 228 29.08 -5.43 10.08
N TYR A 229 27.96 -4.70 9.97
CA TYR A 229 27.52 -3.73 10.98
C TYR A 229 27.08 -4.43 12.27
N GLU A 230 26.34 -5.53 12.16
CA GLU A 230 25.95 -6.37 13.31
C GLU A 230 27.19 -7.01 13.96
N ASP A 231 28.08 -7.61 13.17
CA ASP A 231 29.27 -8.28 13.68
C ASP A 231 30.25 -7.31 14.38
N LYS A 232 30.27 -6.05 13.98
CA LYS A 232 31.03 -4.96 14.64
C LYS A 232 30.29 -4.29 15.79
N GLY A 233 29.03 -4.64 16.05
CA GLY A 233 28.20 -3.99 17.05
C GLY A 233 27.88 -2.52 16.75
N ILE A 234 27.95 -2.11 15.47
CA ILE A 234 27.53 -0.77 15.03
C ILE A 234 26.00 -0.68 15.10
N LEU A 235 25.32 -1.76 14.69
CA LEU A 235 23.89 -1.95 14.90
C LEU A 235 23.68 -3.18 15.77
N PRO A 236 22.73 -3.14 16.72
CA PRO A 236 22.45 -4.30 17.56
C PRO A 236 21.71 -5.41 16.80
N ASP A 237 20.92 -5.04 15.79
CA ASP A 237 20.06 -5.92 15.00
C ASP A 237 19.89 -5.34 13.58
N ASP A 238 19.57 -6.18 12.60
CA ASP A 238 19.07 -5.74 11.28
C ASP A 238 17.77 -4.89 11.44
N PRO A 239 17.80 -3.60 11.06
CA PRO A 239 16.68 -2.67 11.27
C PRO A 239 15.47 -2.96 10.36
N PHE A 240 15.59 -3.89 9.40
CA PHE A 240 14.47 -4.37 8.58
C PHE A 240 13.78 -5.61 9.17
N GLN A 241 14.36 -6.23 10.21
CA GLN A 241 13.78 -7.37 10.92
C GLN A 241 13.22 -6.96 12.28
N THR A 242 13.99 -6.18 13.03
CA THR A 242 13.61 -5.62 14.33
C THR A 242 13.52 -4.10 14.21
N LEU A 243 12.40 -3.52 14.60
CA LEU A 243 12.17 -2.09 14.51
C LEU A 243 13.22 -1.34 15.34
N ASP A 244 13.97 -0.45 14.68
CA ASP A 244 14.81 0.54 15.34
C ASP A 244 13.94 1.49 16.18
N GLN A 245 14.02 1.34 17.51
CA GLN A 245 13.22 2.16 18.42
C GLN A 245 13.83 3.55 18.65
N GLU A 246 15.14 3.72 18.42
CA GLU A 246 15.85 4.96 18.71
C GLU A 246 15.73 5.99 17.59
N GLY A 247 15.61 5.55 16.33
CA GLY A 247 15.36 6.42 15.18
C GLY A 247 13.93 6.28 14.64
N VAL A 248 13.65 5.17 13.95
CA VAL A 248 12.36 4.93 13.28
C VAL A 248 11.20 4.94 14.29
N GLY A 249 11.41 4.39 15.48
CA GLY A 249 10.46 4.40 16.59
C GLY A 249 10.02 5.81 16.99
N GLN A 250 10.91 6.79 16.98
CA GLN A 250 10.54 8.18 17.28
C GLN A 250 9.57 8.75 16.24
N LEU A 251 9.74 8.40 14.96
CA LEU A 251 8.80 8.80 13.91
C LEU A 251 7.44 8.11 14.08
N VAL A 252 7.44 6.82 14.45
CA VAL A 252 6.20 6.09 14.74
C VAL A 252 5.47 6.73 15.93
N GLU A 253 6.14 6.93 17.06
CA GLU A 253 5.56 7.54 18.25
C GLU A 253 5.05 8.96 17.98
N MET A 254 5.82 9.78 17.26
CA MET A 254 5.42 11.13 16.86
C MET A 254 4.18 11.10 15.97
N GLY A 255 4.15 10.21 14.97
CA GLY A 255 3.03 10.07 14.05
C GLY A 255 1.73 9.68 14.76
N VAL A 256 1.81 8.74 15.72
CA VAL A 256 0.65 8.35 16.56
C VAL A 256 0.15 9.55 17.37
N LYS A 257 1.05 10.21 18.11
CA LYS A 257 0.69 11.34 19.00
C LYS A 257 0.07 12.49 18.21
N LYS A 258 0.75 12.94 17.15
CA LYS A 258 0.26 14.05 16.30
C LYS A 258 -1.05 13.70 15.60
N GLY A 259 -1.16 12.50 15.03
CA GLY A 259 -2.39 12.06 14.38
C GLY A 259 -3.58 12.05 15.33
N ARG A 260 -3.40 11.50 16.54
CA ARG A 260 -4.47 11.46 17.56
C ARG A 260 -4.78 12.82 18.20
N ASN A 261 -3.84 13.76 18.21
CA ASN A 261 -4.14 15.14 18.63
C ASN A 261 -5.18 15.80 17.70
N THR A 262 -5.17 15.48 16.41
CA THR A 262 -6.17 15.96 15.45
C THR A 262 -7.43 15.09 15.43
N ARG A 263 -7.28 13.77 15.46
CA ARG A 263 -8.37 12.79 15.42
C ARG A 263 -8.25 11.81 16.59
N PRO A 264 -8.89 12.06 17.75
CA PRO A 264 -8.70 11.25 18.96
C PRO A 264 -9.01 9.76 18.80
N ASP A 265 -9.94 9.41 17.91
CA ASP A 265 -10.37 8.04 17.59
C ASP A 265 -9.62 7.42 16.40
N LEU A 266 -8.54 8.05 15.92
CA LEU A 266 -7.73 7.58 14.80
C LEU A 266 -7.23 6.16 15.08
N LYS A 267 -7.66 5.22 14.24
CA LYS A 267 -7.15 3.84 14.20
C LYS A 267 -5.73 3.87 13.62
N VAL A 268 -4.77 3.33 14.36
CA VAL A 268 -3.37 3.29 13.95
C VAL A 268 -2.85 1.87 14.06
N GLY A 269 -2.26 1.34 13.00
CA GLY A 269 -1.59 0.06 13.03
C GLY A 269 -0.24 0.09 12.33
N ILE A 270 0.37 -1.08 12.21
CA ILE A 270 1.63 -1.31 11.52
C ILE A 270 1.48 -2.51 10.59
N CYS A 271 2.12 -2.45 9.43
CA CYS A 271 2.22 -3.57 8.50
C CYS A 271 3.67 -3.78 8.05
N GLY A 272 4.01 -5.01 7.67
CA GLY A 272 5.35 -5.37 7.20
C GLY A 272 6.01 -6.38 8.12
N GLU A 273 7.34 -6.50 8.00
CA GLU A 273 8.12 -7.53 8.72
C GLU A 273 8.08 -7.31 10.24
N HIS A 274 8.19 -6.05 10.66
CA HIS A 274 8.15 -5.67 12.08
C HIS A 274 6.83 -6.04 12.76
N GLY A 275 5.73 -6.15 12.01
CA GLY A 275 4.43 -6.53 12.56
C GLY A 275 4.36 -7.96 13.10
N GLY A 276 5.37 -8.80 12.81
CA GLY A 276 5.49 -10.15 13.34
C GLY A 276 6.71 -10.37 14.25
N ASP A 277 7.45 -9.32 14.59
CA ASP A 277 8.63 -9.39 15.46
C ASP A 277 8.23 -9.07 16.92
N PRO A 278 8.49 -9.96 17.90
CA PRO A 278 8.04 -9.73 19.29
C PRO A 278 8.54 -8.44 19.94
N ARG A 279 9.78 -8.00 19.67
CA ARG A 279 10.34 -6.76 20.23
C ARG A 279 9.65 -5.53 19.63
N SER A 280 9.42 -5.55 18.33
CA SER A 280 8.70 -4.52 17.59
C SER A 280 7.23 -4.43 18.02
N ILE A 281 6.58 -5.57 18.27
CA ILE A 281 5.18 -5.62 18.74
C ILE A 281 5.06 -5.04 20.16
N ASP A 282 6.00 -5.34 21.06
CA ASP A 282 6.04 -4.71 22.38
C ASP A 282 6.16 -3.19 22.29
N PHE A 283 7.05 -2.69 21.43
CA PHE A 283 7.14 -1.26 21.16
C PHE A 283 5.82 -0.68 20.64
N CYS A 284 5.21 -1.32 19.64
CA CYS A 284 3.93 -0.90 19.06
C CYS A 284 2.83 -0.80 20.14
N HIS A 285 2.79 -1.77 21.06
CA HIS A 285 1.89 -1.74 22.22
C HIS A 285 2.17 -0.53 23.12
N ARG A 286 3.44 -0.28 23.49
CA ARG A 286 3.83 0.84 24.37
C ARG A 286 3.51 2.22 23.77
N VAL A 287 3.65 2.39 22.46
CA VAL A 287 3.27 3.65 21.78
C VAL A 287 1.77 3.73 21.46
N GLY A 288 1.00 2.69 21.80
CA GLY A 288 -0.45 2.69 21.73
C GLY A 288 -1.03 2.41 20.35
N LEU A 289 -0.38 1.64 19.49
CA LEU A 289 -1.02 1.16 18.25
C LEU A 289 -2.24 0.28 18.56
N ASN A 290 -3.23 0.30 17.68
CA ASN A 290 -4.47 -0.48 17.78
C ASN A 290 -4.30 -1.93 17.30
N TYR A 291 -3.41 -2.17 16.32
CA TYR A 291 -3.18 -3.51 15.77
C TYR A 291 -1.79 -3.63 15.15
N VAL A 292 -1.36 -4.88 14.97
CA VAL A 292 -0.21 -5.27 14.14
C VAL A 292 -0.69 -6.18 13.02
N SER A 293 -0.09 -6.07 11.84
CA SER A 293 -0.41 -6.89 10.66
C SER A 293 0.85 -7.54 10.11
N CYS A 294 0.82 -8.86 9.95
CA CYS A 294 1.96 -9.67 9.52
C CYS A 294 1.51 -10.79 8.56
N SER A 295 2.48 -11.52 7.99
CA SER A 295 2.19 -12.65 7.11
C SER A 295 1.41 -13.76 7.85
N PRO A 296 0.60 -14.58 7.15
CA PRO A 296 -0.30 -15.55 7.78
C PRO A 296 0.38 -16.47 8.81
N TYR A 297 1.58 -16.96 8.49
CA TYR A 297 2.33 -17.87 9.38
C TYR A 297 2.89 -17.18 10.63
N ARG A 298 3.03 -15.85 10.64
CA ARG A 298 3.50 -15.08 11.81
C ARG A 298 2.35 -14.65 12.73
N VAL A 299 1.09 -14.81 12.34
CA VAL A 299 -0.07 -14.45 13.16
C VAL A 299 -0.05 -15.08 14.57
N PRO A 300 0.25 -16.39 14.75
CA PRO A 300 0.33 -16.97 16.09
C PRO A 300 1.41 -16.33 16.97
N ILE A 301 2.58 -16.02 16.39
CA ILE A 301 3.69 -15.34 17.06
C ILE A 301 3.24 -13.93 17.48
N ALA A 302 2.62 -13.19 16.57
CA ALA A 302 2.17 -11.84 16.84
C ALA A 302 1.13 -11.78 17.97
N ARG A 303 0.19 -12.73 17.99
CA ARG A 303 -0.81 -12.85 19.07
C ARG A 303 -0.16 -13.13 20.42
N LEU A 304 0.80 -14.06 20.48
CA LEU A 304 1.52 -14.37 21.70
C LEU A 304 2.34 -13.17 22.19
N ALA A 305 3.07 -12.52 21.29
CA ALA A 305 3.88 -11.35 21.60
C ALA A 305 3.03 -10.18 22.11
N ALA A 306 1.88 -9.91 21.48
CA ALA A 306 0.95 -8.86 21.93
C ALA A 306 0.40 -9.15 23.34
N ALA A 307 0.05 -10.40 23.64
CA ALA A 307 -0.40 -10.79 24.98
C ALA A 307 0.72 -10.63 26.03
N GLN A 308 1.96 -10.99 25.68
CA GLN A 308 3.12 -10.81 26.56
C GLN A 308 3.43 -9.32 26.79
N ALA A 309 3.32 -8.49 25.75
CA ALA A 309 3.50 -7.04 25.85
C ALA A 309 2.49 -6.42 26.82
N GLU A 310 1.20 -6.77 26.69
CA GLU A 310 0.17 -6.34 27.65
C GLU A 310 0.50 -6.78 29.08
N ILE A 311 0.87 -8.04 29.31
CA ILE A 311 1.21 -8.54 30.65
C ILE A 311 2.41 -7.79 31.26
N ARG A 312 3.45 -7.50 30.47
CA ARG A 312 4.67 -6.81 30.96
C ARG A 312 4.45 -5.33 31.23
N ASN A 313 3.57 -4.69 30.47
CA ASN A 313 3.35 -3.24 30.51
C ASN A 313 2.09 -2.83 31.30
N ARG A 314 1.36 -3.79 31.89
CA ARG A 314 0.28 -3.53 32.86
C ARG A 314 0.83 -2.71 34.03
N LYS A 315 0.24 -1.53 34.22
CA LYS A 315 0.44 -0.68 35.40
C LYS A 315 -0.45 -1.13 36.56
#